data_AF-F9RDS2-F1
#
_entry.id   AF-F9RDS2-F1
#
_cell.length_a   1.000
_cell.length_b   1.000
_cell.length_c   1.000
_cell.angle_alpha   90.00
_cell.angle_beta   90.00
_cell.angle_gamma   90.00
#
_symmetry.space_group_name_H-M   'P 1'
#
loop_
_entity.id
_entity.type
_entity.pdbx_description
1 polymer ?
#
loop_
_entity_poly.entity_id
_entity_poly.type
_entity_poly.pdbx_seq_one_letter_code
_entity_poly.pdbx_strand_id
1 'polypeptide(L)'
;MSKSLSYEYSQSKAVWRSYLALTKPKVVMLMLLTALVGMCLAMPGSLPLQQSVLGMLGIGLMASSAAAFNHLIDRRIDAVMARTHRRPLPQGEMSPMRVAGFATTLGVAGFMILLFTVNPLTAWLTFASLLGYAVVYTMYLKRATPQNIVIAGIAGAMPPLLGWSAVTGELHSHAWLLVMIIFIWTPPHFWALAIHRRDDYAKADIPMLPVTHGIEYTKTSILLYTILLALVCLLPALVGMSGPLYWIGSIVLSAGFIGYAWKLKYQPTEKTAIETFKFSIYHLMLLFVLLLVDHYIT
;
A
#
# COMPACT_ATOMS: atom_id res chain seq x y z
N MET A 1 50.48 6.18 22.94
CA MET A 1 49.63 6.43 24.12
C MET A 1 48.38 7.19 23.71
N SER A 2 47.22 6.56 23.91
CA SER A 2 45.86 7.12 24.00
C SER A 2 45.42 8.22 23.01
N LYS A 3 44.84 7.82 21.86
CA LYS A 3 43.79 8.63 21.22
C LYS A 3 42.46 8.23 21.86
N SER A 4 41.98 9.12 22.71
CA SER A 4 40.67 9.11 23.35
C SER A 4 39.56 8.86 22.34
N LEU A 5 38.73 7.86 22.65
CA LEU A 5 37.46 7.54 22.02
C LEU A 5 36.51 8.76 22.09
N SER A 6 36.43 9.53 21.02
CA SER A 6 35.27 10.39 20.77
C SER A 6 34.14 9.50 20.24
N TYR A 7 33.46 8.80 21.15
CA TYR A 7 32.10 8.31 20.88
C TYR A 7 31.24 9.54 20.65
N GLU A 8 31.01 9.88 19.38
CA GLU A 8 29.94 10.81 19.02
C GLU A 8 28.64 10.23 19.57
N TYR A 9 28.11 10.90 20.58
CA TYR A 9 26.80 10.65 21.15
C TYR A 9 25.77 10.85 20.03
N SER A 10 25.42 9.76 19.34
CA SER A 10 24.28 9.76 18.42
C SER A 10 23.07 10.21 19.24
N GLN A 11 22.50 11.36 18.89
CA GLN A 11 21.32 11.92 19.53
C GLN A 11 20.29 10.81 19.79
N SER A 12 20.06 10.50 21.06
CA SER A 12 19.07 9.51 21.51
C SER A 12 17.70 9.91 20.96
N LYS A 13 17.30 9.34 19.82
CA LYS A 13 15.92 9.43 19.34
C LYS A 13 15.02 8.88 20.44
N ALA A 14 14.02 9.66 20.84
CA ALA A 14 13.04 9.22 21.81
C ALA A 14 12.43 7.88 21.37
N VAL A 15 12.43 6.88 22.26
CA VAL A 15 12.07 5.47 21.97
C VAL A 15 10.71 5.35 21.27
N TRP A 16 9.72 6.17 21.63
CA TRP A 16 8.40 6.19 20.98
C TRP A 16 8.46 6.57 19.49
N ARG A 17 9.38 7.44 19.08
CA ARG A 17 9.58 7.81 17.67
C ARG A 17 10.09 6.63 16.86
N SER A 18 10.91 5.78 17.47
CA SER A 18 11.40 4.54 16.84
C SER A 18 10.27 3.53 16.65
N TYR A 19 9.36 3.38 17.62
CA TYR A 19 8.15 2.55 17.45
C TYR A 19 7.18 3.11 16.41
N LEU A 20 6.92 4.42 16.37
CA LEU A 20 6.09 5.03 15.33
C LEU A 20 6.71 4.92 13.94
N ALA A 21 8.03 4.93 13.82
CA ALA A 21 8.68 4.70 12.54
C ALA A 21 8.43 3.27 12.02
N LEU A 22 8.23 2.29 12.91
CA LEU A 22 7.90 0.91 12.53
C LEU A 22 6.52 0.77 11.90
N THR A 23 5.56 1.61 12.29
CA THR A 23 4.18 1.52 11.81
C THR A 23 3.97 2.12 10.42
N LYS A 24 4.99 2.75 9.82
CA LYS A 24 4.92 3.42 8.50
C LYS A 24 3.67 4.32 8.36
N PRO A 25 3.52 5.37 9.20
CA PRO A 25 2.27 6.13 9.32
C PRO A 25 1.76 6.72 7.99
N LYS A 26 2.66 7.17 7.10
CA LYS A 26 2.27 7.70 5.79
C LYS A 26 1.60 6.65 4.89
N VAL A 27 2.06 5.40 4.95
CA VAL A 27 1.49 4.30 4.16
C VAL A 27 0.16 3.87 4.77
N VAL A 28 0.11 3.73 6.10
CA VAL A 28 -1.12 3.36 6.82
C VAL A 28 -2.20 4.42 6.63
N MET A 29 -1.87 5.71 6.67
CA MET A 29 -2.83 6.80 6.41
C MET A 29 -3.43 6.71 5.01
N LEU A 30 -2.63 6.40 3.98
CA LEU A 30 -3.15 6.22 2.63
C LEU A 30 -4.08 5.01 2.53
N MET A 31 -3.76 3.90 3.22
CA MET A 31 -4.64 2.73 3.30
C MET A 31 -5.94 3.05 4.06
N LEU A 32 -5.86 3.87 5.12
CA LEU A 32 -7.04 4.30 5.87
C LEU A 32 -7.92 5.25 5.06
N LEU A 33 -7.33 6.10 4.21
CA LEU A 33 -8.09 6.94 3.28
C LEU A 33 -8.93 6.08 2.32
N THR A 34 -8.32 5.04 1.73
CA THR A 34 -9.05 4.16 0.82
C THR A 34 -10.09 3.29 1.54
N ALA A 35 -9.83 2.90 2.80
CA ALA A 35 -10.83 2.29 3.66
C ALA A 35 -12.00 3.23 3.98
N LEU A 36 -11.72 4.50 4.29
CA LEU A 36 -12.75 5.50 4.55
C LEU A 36 -13.64 5.72 3.32
N VAL A 37 -13.05 5.81 2.12
CA VAL A 37 -13.84 5.88 0.88
C VAL A 37 -14.70 4.63 0.71
N GLY A 38 -14.16 3.45 1.02
CA GLY A 38 -14.94 2.21 1.06
C GLY A 38 -16.10 2.25 2.04
N MET A 39 -15.93 2.84 3.22
CA MET A 39 -17.02 3.04 4.20
C MET A 39 -18.09 3.99 3.65
N CYS A 40 -17.67 5.14 3.11
CA CYS A 40 -18.57 6.16 2.54
C CYS A 40 -19.43 5.60 1.41
N LEU A 41 -18.83 4.86 0.49
CA LEU A 41 -19.54 4.32 -0.67
C LEU A 41 -20.46 3.14 -0.32
N ALA A 42 -20.35 2.58 0.89
CA ALA A 42 -21.08 1.37 1.28
C ALA A 42 -22.55 1.62 1.61
N MET A 43 -22.91 2.85 1.99
CA MET A 43 -24.29 3.21 2.27
C MET A 43 -24.55 4.68 1.97
N PRO A 44 -25.74 5.04 1.46
CA PRO A 44 -26.12 6.43 1.33
C PRO A 44 -26.28 7.08 2.71
N GLY A 45 -25.80 8.32 2.86
CA GLY A 45 -26.02 9.14 4.05
C GLY A 45 -24.85 9.17 5.04
N SER A 46 -25.16 9.34 6.33
CA SER A 46 -24.16 9.49 7.38
C SER A 46 -23.60 8.14 7.82
N LEU A 47 -22.29 8.09 8.04
CA LEU A 47 -21.65 6.87 8.52
C LEU A 47 -21.97 6.60 9.99
N PRO A 48 -22.20 5.33 10.36
CA PRO A 48 -22.32 4.91 11.75
C PRO A 48 -21.03 5.23 12.52
N LEU A 49 -21.12 6.08 13.55
CA LEU A 49 -19.95 6.61 14.27
C LEU A 49 -19.07 5.51 14.86
N GLN A 50 -19.69 4.45 15.39
CA GLN A 50 -18.98 3.32 15.97
C GLN A 50 -18.13 2.58 14.92
N GLN A 51 -18.74 2.17 13.81
CA GLN A 51 -18.08 1.45 12.71
C GLN A 51 -17.01 2.32 12.06
N SER A 52 -17.26 3.62 11.87
CA SER A 52 -16.25 4.52 11.31
C SER A 52 -15.04 4.66 12.22
N VAL A 53 -15.23 5.03 13.49
CA VAL A 53 -14.11 5.33 14.39
C VAL A 53 -13.39 4.05 14.79
N LEU A 54 -14.11 3.04 15.28
CA LEU A 54 -13.51 1.79 15.76
C LEU A 54 -13.05 0.90 14.61
N GLY A 55 -13.75 0.93 13.46
CA GLY A 55 -13.30 0.24 12.25
C GLY A 55 -12.01 0.82 11.69
N MET A 56 -11.90 2.15 11.54
CA MET A 56 -10.64 2.78 11.12
C MET A 56 -9.52 2.53 12.12
N LEU A 57 -9.80 2.60 13.43
CA LEU A 57 -8.82 2.32 14.47
C LEU A 57 -8.32 0.87 14.39
N GLY A 58 -9.23 -0.10 14.33
CA GLY A 58 -8.89 -1.52 14.26
C GLY A 58 -8.09 -1.87 12.99
N ILE A 59 -8.56 -1.42 11.82
CA ILE A 59 -7.86 -1.57 10.54
C ILE A 59 -6.46 -0.93 10.60
N GLY A 60 -6.37 0.28 11.15
CA GLY A 60 -5.12 1.04 11.28
C GLY A 60 -4.10 0.35 12.20
N LEU A 61 -4.55 -0.20 13.32
CA LEU A 61 -3.70 -0.96 14.25
C LEU A 61 -3.17 -2.24 13.60
N MET A 62 -4.02 -2.99 12.90
CA MET A 62 -3.59 -4.21 12.20
C MET A 62 -2.67 -3.91 11.02
N ALA A 63 -2.93 -2.84 10.24
CA ALA A 63 -2.01 -2.40 9.19
C ALA A 63 -0.66 -1.95 9.76
N SER A 64 -0.66 -1.27 10.92
CA SER A 64 0.55 -0.88 11.65
C SER A 64 1.34 -2.10 12.15
N SER A 65 0.63 -3.13 12.64
CA SER A 65 1.21 -4.43 13.02
C SER A 65 1.87 -5.11 11.81
N ALA A 66 1.19 -5.16 10.66
CA ALA A 66 1.72 -5.72 9.42
C ALA A 66 3.00 -4.99 8.96
N ALA A 67 3.03 -3.65 9.06
CA ALA A 67 4.21 -2.85 8.76
C ALA A 67 5.38 -3.11 9.73
N ALA A 68 5.10 -3.27 11.02
CA ALA A 68 6.10 -3.59 12.03
C ALA A 68 6.68 -5.01 11.83
N PHE A 69 5.84 -6.00 11.54
CA PHE A 69 6.29 -7.35 11.17
C PHE A 69 7.11 -7.34 9.88
N ASN A 70 6.71 -6.56 8.87
CA ASN A 70 7.50 -6.42 7.65
C ASN A 70 8.93 -5.92 7.96
N HIS A 71 9.09 -4.91 8.82
CA HIS A 71 10.43 -4.46 9.25
C HIS A 71 11.21 -5.51 10.04
N LEU A 72 10.52 -6.29 10.90
CA LEU A 72 11.16 -7.35 11.68
C LEU A 72 11.72 -8.44 10.76
N ILE A 73 10.94 -8.88 9.77
CA ILE A 73 11.29 -9.94 8.83
C ILE A 73 12.35 -9.45 7.84
N ASP A 74 12.25 -8.20 7.36
CA ASP A 74 13.20 -7.60 6.42
C ASP A 74 14.50 -7.11 7.08
N ARG A 75 14.68 -7.24 8.40
CA ARG A 75 15.84 -6.68 9.15
C ARG A 75 17.20 -6.94 8.51
N ARG A 76 17.44 -8.15 8.00
CA ARG A 76 18.73 -8.54 7.38
C ARG A 76 18.93 -7.88 6.02
N ILE A 77 17.86 -7.70 5.24
CA ILE A 77 17.90 -7.07 3.91
C ILE A 77 18.04 -5.55 4.07
N ASP A 78 17.31 -4.97 5.01
CA ASP A 78 17.38 -3.54 5.31
C ASP A 78 18.79 -3.10 5.74
N ALA A 79 19.57 -3.99 6.36
CA ALA A 79 20.96 -3.73 6.71
C ALA A 79 21.91 -3.58 5.50
N VAL A 80 21.51 -4.03 4.31
CA VAL A 80 22.35 -3.98 3.09
C VAL A 80 21.85 -2.91 2.10
N MET A 81 20.61 -2.42 2.25
CA MET A 81 20.01 -1.42 1.38
C MET A 81 20.32 0.02 1.82
N ALA A 82 20.89 0.84 0.93
CA ALA A 82 21.24 2.25 1.20
C ALA A 82 20.06 3.11 1.70
N ARG A 83 18.81 2.78 1.34
CA ARG A 83 17.59 3.48 1.77
C ARG A 83 17.13 3.11 3.19
N THR A 84 17.39 1.88 3.64
CA THR A 84 16.75 1.33 4.86
C THR A 84 17.75 0.89 5.93
N HIS A 85 19.05 0.99 5.66
CA HIS A 85 20.12 0.79 6.65
C HIS A 85 20.02 1.76 7.84
N ARG A 86 19.39 2.93 7.67
CA ARG A 86 19.12 3.90 8.75
C ARG A 86 17.86 3.61 9.56
N ARG A 87 17.22 2.44 9.38
CA ARG A 87 16.06 2.05 10.19
C ARG A 87 16.50 1.62 11.60
N PRO A 88 15.63 1.76 12.63
CA PRO A 88 16.00 1.46 14.01
C PRO A 88 16.44 0.01 14.26
N LEU A 89 15.87 -0.96 13.53
CA LEU A 89 16.17 -2.38 13.68
C LEU A 89 17.56 -2.78 13.14
N PRO A 90 17.96 -2.39 11.91
CA PRO A 90 19.33 -2.57 11.42
C PRO A 90 20.41 -1.86 12.23
N GLN A 91 20.09 -0.72 12.86
CA GLN A 91 21.02 0.04 13.69
C GLN A 91 21.20 -0.55 15.11
N GLY A 92 20.47 -1.61 15.45
CA GLY A 92 20.54 -2.22 16.79
C GLY A 92 19.84 -1.41 17.88
N GLU A 93 19.11 -0.35 17.54
CA GLU A 93 18.42 0.52 18.51
C GLU A 93 17.25 -0.19 19.21
N MET A 94 16.72 -1.28 18.63
CA MET A 94 15.62 -2.06 19.22
C MET A 94 15.84 -3.57 19.12
N SER A 95 15.54 -4.27 20.22
CA SER A 95 15.55 -5.74 20.26
C SER A 95 14.44 -6.32 19.37
N PRO A 96 14.74 -7.32 18.52
CA PRO A 96 13.75 -8.02 17.71
C PRO A 96 12.56 -8.55 18.50
N MET A 97 12.82 -9.03 19.72
CA MET A 97 11.77 -9.55 20.61
C MET A 97 10.80 -8.45 21.03
N ARG A 98 11.30 -7.23 21.29
CA ARG A 98 10.46 -6.07 21.62
C ARG A 98 9.62 -5.63 20.42
N VAL A 99 10.19 -5.65 19.21
CA VAL A 99 9.44 -5.33 17.99
C VAL A 99 8.38 -6.39 17.70
N ALA A 100 8.69 -7.67 17.86
CA ALA A 100 7.73 -8.76 17.74
C ALA A 100 6.57 -8.59 18.73
N GLY A 101 6.89 -8.35 20.01
CA GLY A 101 5.88 -8.09 21.05
C GLY A 101 5.00 -6.89 20.71
N PHE A 102 5.58 -5.77 20.29
CA PHE A 102 4.83 -4.58 19.86
C PHE A 102 3.91 -4.85 18.67
N ALA A 103 4.41 -5.51 17.62
CA ALA A 103 3.63 -5.85 16.44
C ALA A 103 2.47 -6.80 16.78
N THR A 104 2.72 -7.83 17.60
CA THR A 104 1.67 -8.73 18.10
C THR A 104 0.63 -7.99 18.91
N THR A 105 1.03 -7.11 19.85
CA THR A 105 0.09 -6.33 20.66
C THR A 105 -0.80 -5.44 19.80
N LEU A 106 -0.24 -4.74 18.80
CA LEU A 106 -1.04 -3.95 17.86
C LEU A 106 -2.02 -4.82 17.05
N GLY A 107 -1.55 -5.98 16.58
CA GLY A 107 -2.36 -6.90 15.79
C GLY A 107 -3.52 -7.47 16.58
N VAL A 108 -3.26 -7.95 17.80
CA VAL A 108 -4.28 -8.47 18.72
C VAL A 108 -5.24 -7.37 19.12
N ALA A 109 -4.76 -6.18 19.53
CA ALA A 109 -5.63 -5.07 19.91
C ALA A 109 -6.57 -4.66 18.75
N GLY A 110 -6.02 -4.49 17.55
CA GLY A 110 -6.81 -4.15 16.37
C GLY A 110 -7.83 -5.23 16.01
N PHE A 111 -7.45 -6.51 16.06
CA PHE A 111 -8.35 -7.63 15.80
C PHE A 111 -9.49 -7.70 16.82
N MET A 112 -9.20 -7.54 18.11
CA MET A 112 -10.21 -7.57 19.18
C MET A 112 -11.18 -6.39 19.05
N ILE A 113 -10.69 -5.19 18.71
CA ILE A 113 -11.56 -4.04 18.42
C ILE A 113 -12.53 -4.38 17.28
N LEU A 114 -12.03 -4.88 16.15
CA LEU A 114 -12.90 -5.22 15.02
C LEU A 114 -13.89 -6.32 15.36
N LEU A 115 -13.43 -7.39 16.01
CA LEU A 115 -14.25 -8.56 16.31
C LEU A 115 -15.42 -8.25 17.25
N PHE A 116 -15.16 -7.46 18.31
CA PHE A 116 -16.17 -7.20 19.34
C PHE A 116 -16.98 -5.92 19.11
N THR A 117 -16.46 -4.95 18.36
CA THR A 117 -17.11 -3.63 18.23
C THR A 117 -17.55 -3.27 16.81
N VAL A 118 -17.11 -4.01 15.79
CA VAL A 118 -17.44 -3.74 14.38
C VAL A 118 -18.19 -4.93 13.80
N ASN A 119 -17.47 -5.98 13.38
CA ASN A 119 -18.04 -7.27 13.02
C ASN A 119 -16.93 -8.33 12.80
N PRO A 120 -17.26 -9.64 12.87
CA PRO A 120 -16.29 -10.71 12.64
C PRO A 120 -15.73 -10.75 11.22
N LEU A 121 -16.52 -10.40 10.19
CA LEU A 121 -16.08 -10.46 8.80
C LEU A 121 -14.89 -9.53 8.55
N THR A 122 -15.00 -8.26 8.92
CA THR A 122 -13.93 -7.27 8.81
C THR A 122 -12.72 -7.67 9.65
N ALA A 123 -12.92 -8.23 10.85
CA ALA A 123 -11.82 -8.69 11.68
C ALA A 123 -10.98 -9.78 10.98
N TRP A 124 -11.64 -10.82 10.46
CA TRP A 124 -10.96 -11.93 9.78
C TRP A 124 -10.38 -11.53 8.43
N LEU A 125 -11.05 -10.68 7.65
CA LEU A 125 -10.49 -10.14 6.40
C LEU A 125 -9.25 -9.29 6.66
N THR A 126 -9.29 -8.45 7.70
CA THR A 126 -8.13 -7.62 8.07
C THR A 126 -6.98 -8.50 8.56
N PHE A 127 -7.28 -9.56 9.30
CA PHE A 127 -6.29 -10.56 9.74
C PHE A 127 -5.67 -11.31 8.56
N ALA A 128 -6.49 -11.74 7.60
CA ALA A 128 -6.02 -12.38 6.38
C ALA A 128 -5.13 -11.45 5.54
N SER A 129 -5.47 -10.15 5.44
CA SER A 129 -4.63 -9.14 4.78
C SER A 129 -3.29 -8.95 5.50
N LEU A 130 -3.30 -8.90 6.84
CA LEU A 130 -2.09 -8.84 7.67
C LEU A 130 -1.19 -10.05 7.41
N LEU A 131 -1.74 -11.28 7.45
CA LEU A 131 -0.99 -12.50 7.18
C LEU A 131 -0.48 -12.54 5.73
N GLY A 132 -1.32 -12.16 4.77
CA GLY A 132 -0.93 -12.07 3.36
C GLY A 132 0.27 -11.15 3.15
N TYR A 133 0.30 -10.00 3.82
CA TYR A 133 1.41 -9.05 3.72
C TYR A 133 2.65 -9.47 4.52
N ALA A 134 2.49 -9.83 5.79
CA ALA A 134 3.59 -10.14 6.69
C ALA A 134 4.22 -11.51 6.38
N VAL A 135 3.41 -12.53 6.13
CA VAL A 135 3.87 -13.91 5.93
C VAL A 135 4.09 -14.16 4.44
N VAL A 136 3.03 -14.14 3.65
CA VAL A 136 3.08 -14.59 2.25
C VAL A 136 3.96 -13.68 1.41
N TYR A 137 3.77 -12.37 1.50
CA TYR A 137 4.60 -11.42 0.77
C TYR A 137 6.02 -11.31 1.35
N THR A 138 6.15 -10.93 2.62
CA THR A 138 7.46 -10.54 3.15
C THR A 138 8.41 -11.74 3.32
N MET A 139 7.93 -12.91 3.76
CA MET A 139 8.81 -14.07 3.94
C MET A 139 9.08 -14.84 2.64
N TYR A 140 8.08 -14.95 1.77
CA TYR A 140 8.14 -15.86 0.64
C TYR A 140 8.21 -15.13 -0.71
N LEU A 141 7.12 -14.49 -1.14
CA LEU A 141 6.98 -14.00 -2.51
C LEU A 141 8.05 -12.99 -2.88
N LYS A 142 8.41 -12.09 -1.96
CA LYS A 142 9.44 -11.05 -2.19
C LYS A 142 10.76 -11.64 -2.71
N ARG A 143 11.08 -12.88 -2.35
CA ARG A 143 12.32 -13.59 -2.71
C ARG A 143 12.13 -14.65 -3.79
N ALA A 144 10.90 -15.12 -3.99
CA ALA A 144 10.61 -16.27 -4.83
C ALA A 144 10.24 -15.93 -6.28
N THR A 145 9.75 -14.72 -6.57
CA THR A 145 9.18 -14.43 -7.90
C THR A 145 9.24 -12.95 -8.31
N PRO A 146 9.42 -12.65 -9.61
CA PRO A 146 9.26 -11.30 -10.16
C PRO A 146 7.82 -10.78 -10.15
N GLN A 147 6.84 -11.65 -9.89
CA GLN A 147 5.43 -11.31 -9.68
C GLN A 147 5.10 -10.98 -8.22
N ASN A 148 6.13 -10.78 -7.38
CA ASN A 148 5.98 -10.50 -5.95
C ASN A 148 5.03 -9.33 -5.67
N ILE A 149 5.12 -8.26 -6.45
CA ILE A 149 4.26 -7.06 -6.35
C ILE A 149 2.83 -7.37 -6.78
N VAL A 150 2.64 -8.14 -7.86
CA VAL A 150 1.30 -8.46 -8.37
C VAL A 150 0.56 -9.28 -7.33
N ILE A 151 1.13 -10.40 -6.89
CA ILE A 151 0.45 -11.31 -5.95
C ILE A 151 0.24 -10.64 -4.58
N ALA A 152 1.25 -9.91 -4.07
CA ALA A 152 1.10 -9.17 -2.82
C ALA A 152 0.18 -7.95 -2.92
N GLY A 153 -0.05 -7.45 -4.14
CA GLY A 153 -0.94 -6.35 -4.42
C GLY A 153 -2.35 -6.61 -3.91
N ILE A 154 -2.80 -7.87 -3.85
CA ILE A 154 -4.13 -8.22 -3.31
C ILE A 154 -4.24 -7.76 -1.86
N ALA A 155 -3.29 -8.15 -1.00
CA ALA A 155 -3.32 -7.79 0.41
C ALA A 155 -3.29 -6.25 0.62
N GLY A 156 -2.51 -5.55 -0.21
CA GLY A 156 -2.45 -4.07 -0.21
C GLY A 156 -3.68 -3.37 -0.78
N ALA A 157 -4.46 -4.07 -1.62
CA ALA A 157 -5.67 -3.56 -2.27
C ALA A 157 -6.94 -3.75 -1.45
N MET A 158 -6.89 -4.55 -0.38
CA MET A 158 -8.04 -4.82 0.51
C MET A 158 -8.66 -3.61 1.24
N PRO A 159 -7.97 -2.49 1.56
CA PRO A 159 -8.53 -1.50 2.48
C PRO A 159 -9.93 -0.96 2.13
N PRO A 160 -10.29 -0.64 0.87
CA PRO A 160 -11.66 -0.28 0.51
C PRO A 160 -12.71 -1.34 0.89
N LEU A 161 -12.41 -2.63 0.68
CA LEU A 161 -13.29 -3.73 1.07
C LEU A 161 -13.37 -3.90 2.58
N LEU A 162 -12.27 -3.66 3.30
CA LEU A 162 -12.27 -3.65 4.77
C LEU A 162 -13.16 -2.52 5.29
N GLY A 163 -13.07 -1.33 4.69
CA GLY A 163 -13.96 -0.22 5.01
C GLY A 163 -15.43 -0.51 4.72
N TRP A 164 -15.73 -1.03 3.52
CA TRP A 164 -17.09 -1.39 3.14
C TRP A 164 -17.70 -2.42 4.09
N SER A 165 -16.99 -3.54 4.31
CA SER A 165 -17.44 -4.60 5.22
C SER A 165 -17.54 -4.13 6.67
N ALA A 166 -16.76 -3.13 7.10
CA ALA A 166 -16.87 -2.58 8.45
C ALA A 166 -18.23 -1.95 8.71
N VAL A 167 -18.83 -1.35 7.68
CA VAL A 167 -20.14 -0.71 7.74
C VAL A 167 -21.27 -1.70 7.48
N THR A 168 -21.14 -2.52 6.43
CA THR A 168 -22.26 -3.38 5.97
C THR A 168 -22.25 -4.79 6.55
N GLY A 169 -21.09 -5.28 6.99
CA GLY A 169 -20.92 -6.69 7.37
C GLY A 169 -20.94 -7.67 6.20
N GLU A 170 -20.80 -7.19 4.95
CA GLU A 170 -20.95 -8.01 3.74
C GLU A 170 -19.79 -7.83 2.74
N LEU A 171 -19.62 -8.82 1.86
CA LEU A 171 -18.72 -8.79 0.71
C LEU A 171 -19.46 -8.33 -0.54
N HIS A 172 -19.56 -7.02 -0.76
CA HIS A 172 -20.28 -6.47 -1.91
C HIS A 172 -19.42 -6.42 -3.18
N SER A 173 -20.03 -6.59 -4.35
CA SER A 173 -19.36 -6.54 -5.66
C SER A 173 -18.71 -5.17 -5.93
N HIS A 174 -19.39 -4.07 -5.56
CA HIS A 174 -18.83 -2.71 -5.64
C HIS A 174 -17.54 -2.53 -4.83
N ALA A 175 -17.45 -3.14 -3.65
CA ALA A 175 -16.25 -3.09 -2.84
C ALA A 175 -15.08 -3.83 -3.52
N TRP A 176 -15.36 -4.96 -4.15
CA TRP A 176 -14.38 -5.70 -4.96
C TRP A 176 -13.92 -4.93 -6.20
N LEU A 177 -14.76 -4.08 -6.80
CA LEU A 177 -14.32 -3.18 -7.88
C LEU A 177 -13.27 -2.18 -7.38
N LEU A 178 -13.43 -1.62 -6.19
CA LEU A 178 -12.43 -0.73 -5.59
C LEU A 178 -11.10 -1.46 -5.31
N VAL A 179 -11.19 -2.71 -4.82
CA VAL A 179 -10.02 -3.59 -4.67
C VAL A 179 -9.35 -3.82 -6.02
N MET A 180 -10.13 -4.09 -7.07
CA MET A 180 -9.62 -4.35 -8.42
C MET A 180 -8.87 -3.14 -9.00
N ILE A 181 -9.37 -1.92 -8.78
CA ILE A 181 -8.69 -0.68 -9.18
C ILE A 181 -7.30 -0.61 -8.51
N ILE A 182 -7.23 -0.74 -7.18
CA ILE A 182 -5.94 -0.66 -6.47
C ILE A 182 -5.01 -1.81 -6.88
N PHE A 183 -5.56 -3.01 -7.04
CA PHE A 183 -4.82 -4.19 -7.43
C PHE A 183 -4.13 -4.01 -8.79
N ILE A 184 -4.85 -3.57 -9.81
CA ILE A 184 -4.32 -3.35 -11.16
C ILE A 184 -3.44 -2.10 -11.23
N TRP A 185 -3.70 -1.11 -10.38
CA TRP A 185 -2.84 0.07 -10.24
C TRP A 185 -1.47 -0.24 -9.61
N THR A 186 -1.39 -1.26 -8.76
CA THR A 186 -0.18 -1.58 -7.99
C THR A 186 1.04 -1.92 -8.88
N PRO A 187 0.94 -2.78 -9.91
CA PRO A 187 2.06 -3.10 -10.79
C PRO A 187 2.64 -1.90 -11.55
N PRO A 188 1.88 -1.08 -12.30
CA PRO A 188 2.45 0.05 -13.02
C PRO A 188 3.04 1.12 -12.08
N HIS A 189 2.47 1.29 -10.88
CA HIS A 189 3.03 2.13 -9.82
C HIS A 189 4.41 1.62 -9.36
N PHE A 190 4.48 0.39 -8.86
CA PHE A 190 5.71 -0.14 -8.27
C PHE A 190 6.80 -0.43 -9.30
N TRP A 191 6.44 -0.88 -10.50
CA TRP A 191 7.42 -1.15 -11.54
C TRP A 191 8.09 0.14 -12.04
N ALA A 192 7.37 1.27 -12.10
CA ALA A 192 7.98 2.56 -12.39
C ALA A 192 9.07 2.93 -11.36
N LEU A 193 8.80 2.70 -10.06
CA LEU A 193 9.82 2.86 -9.01
C LEU A 193 10.96 1.85 -9.15
N ALA A 194 10.65 0.61 -9.52
CA ALA A 194 11.64 -0.46 -9.70
C ALA A 194 12.61 -0.16 -10.84
N ILE A 195 12.14 0.47 -11.93
CA ILE A 195 13.01 0.94 -13.02
C ILE A 195 13.96 2.03 -12.50
N HIS A 196 13.42 3.03 -11.79
CA HIS A 196 14.23 4.15 -11.26
C HIS A 196 15.28 3.69 -10.23
N ARG A 197 15.02 2.57 -9.52
CA ARG A 197 15.87 2.04 -8.45
C ARG A 197 16.43 0.64 -8.76
N ARG A 198 16.57 0.32 -10.04
CA ARG A 198 16.96 -1.02 -10.50
C ARG A 198 18.25 -1.51 -9.84
N ASP A 199 19.28 -0.67 -9.80
CA ASP A 199 20.59 -1.07 -9.28
C ASP A 199 20.55 -1.32 -7.77
N ASP A 200 19.74 -0.58 -7.02
CA ASP A 200 19.52 -0.81 -5.59
C ASP A 200 18.84 -2.16 -5.35
N TYR A 201 17.88 -2.55 -6.20
CA TYR A 201 17.22 -3.86 -6.12
C TYR A 201 18.13 -5.01 -6.54
N ALA A 202 18.95 -4.82 -7.58
CA ALA A 202 19.92 -5.82 -8.03
C ALA A 202 20.99 -6.08 -6.96
N LYS A 203 21.52 -5.03 -6.31
CA LYS A 203 22.48 -5.17 -5.20
C LYS A 203 21.91 -5.91 -3.99
N ALA A 204 20.60 -5.82 -3.78
CA ALA A 204 19.90 -6.49 -2.69
C ALA A 204 19.38 -7.90 -3.05
N ASP A 205 19.72 -8.41 -4.25
CA ASP A 205 19.27 -9.69 -4.78
C ASP A 205 17.74 -9.87 -4.74
N ILE A 206 17.00 -8.77 -4.98
CA ILE A 206 15.55 -8.80 -5.03
C ILE A 206 15.14 -8.98 -6.50
N PRO A 207 14.42 -10.07 -6.86
CA PRO A 207 14.12 -10.44 -8.24
C PRO A 207 13.00 -9.58 -8.85
N MET A 208 13.11 -8.25 -8.78
CA MET A 208 12.14 -7.33 -9.38
C MET A 208 12.07 -7.52 -10.90
N LEU A 209 10.91 -7.26 -11.50
CA LEU A 209 10.71 -7.41 -12.96
C LEU A 209 11.82 -6.76 -13.83
N PRO A 210 12.29 -5.51 -13.57
CA PRO A 210 13.36 -4.91 -14.37
C PRO A 210 14.75 -5.50 -14.12
N VAL A 211 14.93 -6.26 -13.03
CA VAL A 211 16.19 -6.97 -12.72
C VAL A 211 16.22 -8.30 -13.46
N THR A 212 15.10 -9.04 -13.46
CA THR A 212 15.01 -10.40 -14.03
C THR A 212 14.72 -10.41 -15.53
N HIS A 213 13.83 -9.55 -16.01
CA HIS A 213 13.35 -9.53 -17.40
C HIS A 213 13.80 -8.29 -18.19
N GLY A 214 14.50 -7.38 -17.52
CA GLY A 214 15.02 -6.16 -18.11
C GLY A 214 14.03 -4.99 -18.12
N ILE A 215 14.58 -3.80 -18.35
CA ILE A 215 13.85 -2.52 -18.30
C ILE A 215 12.81 -2.46 -19.42
N GLU A 216 13.15 -2.90 -20.64
CA GLU A 216 12.24 -2.79 -21.79
C GLU A 216 10.98 -3.64 -21.65
N TYR A 217 11.10 -4.85 -21.13
CA TYR A 217 9.95 -5.69 -20.79
C TYR A 217 9.07 -5.00 -19.75
N THR A 218 9.69 -4.49 -18.67
CA THR A 218 8.99 -3.80 -17.58
C THR A 218 8.24 -2.56 -18.08
N LYS A 219 8.82 -1.76 -18.97
CA LYS A 219 8.14 -0.61 -19.58
C LYS A 219 6.91 -1.03 -20.39
N THR A 220 7.01 -2.11 -21.15
CA THR A 220 5.85 -2.66 -21.89
C THR A 220 4.77 -3.13 -20.93
N SER A 221 5.13 -3.84 -19.85
CA SER A 221 4.18 -4.27 -18.83
C SER A 221 3.50 -3.07 -18.16
N ILE A 222 4.24 -2.01 -17.81
CA ILE A 222 3.66 -0.78 -17.26
C ILE A 222 2.61 -0.21 -18.22
N LEU A 223 2.93 -0.06 -19.51
CA LEU A 223 2.01 0.48 -20.50
C LEU A 223 0.73 -0.37 -20.63
N LEU A 224 0.89 -1.70 -20.78
CA LEU A 224 -0.25 -2.62 -20.89
C LEU A 224 -1.12 -2.61 -19.63
N TYR A 225 -0.52 -2.59 -18.43
CA TYR A 225 -1.27 -2.49 -17.18
C TYR A 225 -1.96 -1.13 -17.01
N THR A 226 -1.41 -0.02 -17.52
CA THR A 226 -2.13 1.27 -17.49
C THR A 226 -3.35 1.30 -18.42
N ILE A 227 -3.30 0.58 -19.54
CA ILE A 227 -4.47 0.41 -20.42
C ILE A 227 -5.52 -0.46 -19.72
N LEU A 228 -5.10 -1.57 -19.12
CA LEU A 228 -6.00 -2.41 -18.33
C LEU A 228 -6.63 -1.64 -17.16
N LEU A 229 -5.82 -0.85 -16.44
CA LEU A 229 -6.29 0.01 -15.36
C LEU A 229 -7.34 1.00 -15.86
N ALA A 230 -7.12 1.62 -17.02
CA ALA A 230 -8.08 2.55 -17.61
C ALA A 230 -9.44 1.89 -17.82
N LEU A 231 -9.47 0.66 -18.34
CA LEU A 231 -10.72 -0.10 -18.52
C LEU A 231 -11.41 -0.36 -17.17
N VAL A 232 -10.65 -0.75 -16.14
CA VAL A 232 -11.20 -1.02 -14.80
C VAL A 232 -11.69 0.25 -14.11
N CYS A 233 -11.03 1.39 -14.30
CA CYS A 233 -11.47 2.68 -13.79
C CYS A 233 -12.80 3.16 -14.41
N LEU A 234 -13.22 2.62 -15.55
CA LEU A 234 -14.53 2.95 -16.13
C LEU A 234 -15.66 2.11 -15.52
N LEU A 235 -15.35 0.95 -14.93
CA LEU A 235 -16.34 0.00 -14.44
C LEU A 235 -17.29 0.60 -13.38
N PRO A 236 -16.84 1.39 -12.38
CA PRO A 236 -17.77 1.96 -11.40
C PRO A 236 -18.90 2.79 -12.04
N ALA A 237 -18.60 3.55 -13.09
CA ALA A 237 -19.62 4.30 -13.81
C ALA A 237 -20.54 3.37 -14.63
N LEU A 238 -19.97 2.37 -15.29
CA LEU A 238 -20.73 1.45 -16.15
C LEU A 238 -21.69 0.56 -15.38
N VAL A 239 -21.37 0.21 -14.13
CA VAL A 239 -22.25 -0.58 -13.26
C VAL A 239 -23.23 0.28 -12.45
N GLY A 240 -23.25 1.60 -12.68
CA GLY A 240 -24.13 2.54 -11.98
C GLY A 240 -23.73 2.81 -10.52
N MET A 241 -22.48 2.52 -10.14
CA MET A 241 -21.95 2.83 -8.79
C MET A 241 -21.59 4.31 -8.64
N SER A 242 -21.30 4.99 -9.74
CA SER A 242 -20.88 6.40 -9.77
C SER A 242 -21.49 7.11 -10.98
N GLY A 243 -21.72 8.40 -10.86
CA GLY A 243 -22.23 9.31 -11.86
C GLY A 243 -21.20 9.90 -12.83
N PRO A 244 -21.63 10.93 -13.59
CA PRO A 244 -20.86 11.51 -14.69
C PRO A 244 -19.56 12.21 -14.27
N LEU A 245 -19.50 12.76 -13.06
CA LEU A 245 -18.30 13.48 -12.58
C LEU A 245 -17.15 12.50 -12.42
N TYR A 246 -17.41 11.34 -11.81
CA TYR A 246 -16.41 10.27 -11.75
C TYR A 246 -16.02 9.80 -13.15
N TRP A 247 -16.99 9.56 -14.04
CA TRP A 247 -16.73 9.00 -15.37
C TRP A 247 -15.80 9.87 -16.23
N ILE A 248 -16.05 11.18 -16.26
CA ILE A 248 -15.19 12.12 -17.00
C ILE A 248 -13.81 12.20 -16.34
N GLY A 249 -13.76 12.29 -15.01
CA GLY A 249 -12.50 12.39 -14.29
C GLY A 249 -11.64 11.12 -14.41
N SER A 250 -12.25 9.93 -14.40
CA SER A 250 -11.55 8.65 -14.58
C SER A 250 -10.94 8.54 -15.97
N ILE A 251 -11.61 9.02 -17.02
CA ILE A 251 -11.07 9.06 -18.39
C ILE A 251 -9.85 9.98 -18.44
N VAL A 252 -9.96 11.21 -17.93
CA VAL A 252 -8.87 12.19 -17.97
C VAL A 252 -7.64 11.70 -17.19
N LEU A 253 -7.84 11.18 -15.98
CA LEU A 253 -6.76 10.64 -15.16
C LEU A 253 -6.09 9.41 -15.81
N SER A 254 -6.89 8.51 -16.37
CA SER A 254 -6.39 7.30 -17.04
C SER A 254 -5.60 7.65 -18.31
N ALA A 255 -6.10 8.58 -19.12
CA ALA A 255 -5.39 9.08 -20.30
C ALA A 255 -4.06 9.74 -19.92
N GLY A 256 -4.04 10.52 -18.83
CA GLY A 256 -2.81 11.06 -18.26
C GLY A 256 -1.81 9.97 -17.88
N PHE A 257 -2.27 8.91 -17.19
CA PHE A 257 -1.38 7.84 -16.75
C PHE A 257 -0.81 7.06 -17.94
N ILE A 258 -1.64 6.75 -18.93
CA ILE A 258 -1.21 6.13 -20.19
C ILE A 258 -0.19 7.02 -20.89
N GLY A 259 -0.38 8.35 -20.92
CA GLY A 259 0.58 9.30 -21.48
C GLY A 259 1.95 9.24 -20.80
N TYR A 260 2.00 9.17 -19.46
CA TYR A 260 3.24 8.97 -18.72
C TYR A 260 3.89 7.61 -18.99
N ALA A 261 3.10 6.54 -19.09
CA ALA A 261 3.59 5.20 -19.41
C ALA A 261 4.13 5.10 -20.84
N TRP A 262 3.46 5.75 -21.79
CA TRP A 262 3.88 5.84 -23.19
C TRP A 262 5.20 6.61 -23.31
N LYS A 263 5.31 7.76 -22.63
CA LYS A 263 6.58 8.53 -22.57
C LYS A 263 7.69 7.68 -21.96
N LEU A 264 7.42 6.95 -20.88
CA LEU A 264 8.39 6.04 -20.26
C LEU A 264 8.84 4.92 -21.22
N LYS A 265 7.95 4.45 -22.10
CA LYS A 265 8.24 3.39 -23.07
C LYS A 265 9.06 3.90 -24.26
N TYR A 266 8.59 4.96 -24.92
CA TYR A 266 9.09 5.37 -26.24
C TYR A 266 10.02 6.59 -26.21
N GLN A 267 9.93 7.43 -25.17
CA GLN A 267 10.75 8.64 -25.02
C GLN A 267 11.33 8.75 -23.59
N PRO A 268 12.05 7.71 -23.11
CA PRO A 268 12.52 7.67 -21.73
C PRO A 268 13.60 8.72 -21.48
N THR A 269 13.44 9.46 -20.39
CA THR A 269 14.51 10.25 -19.76
C THR A 269 14.84 9.65 -18.39
N GLU A 270 15.96 10.05 -17.78
CA GLU A 270 16.35 9.62 -16.43
C GLU A 270 15.26 9.87 -15.37
N LYS A 271 14.43 10.91 -15.57
CA LYS A 271 13.36 11.31 -14.65
C LYS A 271 12.02 10.65 -14.96
N THR A 272 11.82 10.10 -16.15
CA THR A 272 10.47 9.67 -16.57
C THR A 272 9.92 8.57 -15.65
N ALA A 273 10.76 7.63 -15.20
CA ALA A 273 10.34 6.56 -14.29
C ALA A 273 9.83 7.09 -12.94
N ILE A 274 10.51 8.08 -12.35
CA ILE A 274 10.07 8.69 -11.09
C ILE A 274 8.88 9.63 -11.27
N GLU A 275 8.75 10.28 -12.43
CA GLU A 275 7.59 11.08 -12.81
C GLU A 275 6.34 10.20 -12.95
N THR A 276 6.42 9.07 -13.66
CA THR A 276 5.33 8.07 -13.76
C THR A 276 4.92 7.56 -12.39
N PHE A 277 5.89 7.25 -11.51
CA PHE A 277 5.61 6.86 -10.13
C PHE A 277 4.87 7.96 -9.35
N LYS A 278 5.32 9.21 -9.40
CA LYS A 278 4.64 10.33 -8.72
C LYS A 278 3.23 10.54 -9.26
N PHE A 279 3.07 10.52 -10.59
CA PHE A 279 1.76 10.68 -11.22
C PHE A 279 0.79 9.58 -10.78
N SER A 280 1.25 8.34 -10.70
CA SER A 280 0.38 7.23 -10.26
C SER A 280 -0.20 7.42 -8.85
N ILE A 281 0.51 8.10 -7.93
CA ILE A 281 -0.01 8.45 -6.61
C ILE A 281 -1.15 9.47 -6.75
N TYR A 282 -0.93 10.53 -7.53
CA TYR A 282 -1.96 11.55 -7.79
C TYR A 282 -3.17 10.95 -8.50
N HIS A 283 -2.95 10.07 -9.49
CA HIS A 283 -4.00 9.34 -10.17
C HIS A 283 -4.91 8.62 -9.18
N LEU A 284 -4.35 7.77 -8.31
CA LEU A 284 -5.17 6.99 -7.37
C LEU A 284 -5.88 7.89 -6.35
N MET A 285 -5.17 8.89 -5.80
CA MET A 285 -5.74 9.82 -4.82
C MET A 285 -6.92 10.61 -5.42
N LEU A 286 -6.73 11.20 -6.61
CA LEU A 286 -7.78 11.98 -7.27
C LEU A 286 -8.95 11.11 -7.71
N LEU A 287 -8.69 9.88 -8.18
CA LEU A 287 -9.73 8.94 -8.57
C LEU A 287 -10.66 8.60 -7.39
N PHE A 288 -10.09 8.34 -6.21
CA PHE A 288 -10.86 8.07 -4.99
C PHE A 288 -11.59 9.30 -4.45
N VAL A 289 -11.00 10.49 -4.57
CA VAL A 289 -11.68 11.75 -4.23
C VAL A 289 -12.87 11.98 -5.18
N LEU A 290 -12.71 11.75 -6.47
CA LEU A 290 -13.79 11.86 -7.44
C LEU A 290 -14.93 10.90 -7.14
N LEU A 291 -14.64 9.63 -6.82
CA LEU A 291 -15.67 8.66 -6.37
C LEU A 291 -16.46 9.19 -5.18
N LEU A 292 -15.75 9.71 -4.18
CA LEU A 292 -16.36 10.21 -2.95
C LEU A 292 -17.23 11.44 -3.22
N VAL A 293 -16.72 12.41 -3.97
CA VAL A 293 -17.43 13.66 -4.28
C VAL A 293 -18.67 13.36 -5.13
N ASP A 294 -18.53 12.52 -6.15
CA ASP A 294 -19.61 12.14 -7.03
C ASP A 294 -20.73 11.40 -6.26
N HIS A 295 -20.39 10.45 -5.38
CA HIS A 295 -21.35 9.76 -4.51
C HIS A 295 -22.21 10.67 -3.62
N TYR A 296 -21.70 11.84 -3.21
CA TYR A 296 -22.47 12.79 -2.42
C TYR A 296 -23.24 13.83 -3.27
N ILE A 297 -22.95 13.90 -4.57
CA ILE A 297 -23.61 14.83 -5.51
C ILE A 297 -24.75 14.15 -6.27
N THR A 298 -24.60 12.87 -6.61
CA THR A 298 -25.58 12.06 -7.37
C THR A 298 -26.18 10.94 -6.53
#